data_AF-A0AAD2H0N6-F1
#
_entry.id   AF-A0AAD2H0N6-F1
#
_cell.length_a   1.000
_cell.length_b   1.000
_cell.length_c   1.000
_cell.angle_alpha   90.00
_cell.angle_beta   90.00
_cell.angle_gamma   90.00
#
_symmetry.space_group_name_H-M   'P 1'
#
loop_
_entity.id
_entity.type
_entity.pdbx_description
1 polymer ?
#
loop_
_entity_poly.entity_id
_entity_poly.type
_entity_poly.pdbx_seq_one_letter_code
_entity_poly.pdbx_strand_id
1 'polypeptide(L)'
;MSNASSSPDIFADNPYANNPSLTPAESEVLWEYAKLAQHLRMLKVKTRSLTEQPDALLLERLRQVEKKMGLILTLFKASVWGVINEQNVANSADLTSDSLR
;
A
#
# COMPACT_ATOMS: atom_id res chain seq x y z
N MET A 1 39.93 -27.24 -7.95
CA MET A 1 39.22 -27.39 -6.66
C MET A 1 39.01 -26.00 -6.10
N SER A 2 37.85 -25.40 -6.35
CA SER A 2 37.51 -24.02 -5.97
C SER A 2 36.97 -24.01 -4.54
N ASN A 3 37.80 -23.54 -3.60
CA ASN A 3 37.41 -23.39 -2.21
C ASN A 3 36.34 -22.30 -2.11
N ALA A 4 35.10 -22.68 -1.84
CA ALA A 4 34.02 -21.76 -1.56
C ALA A 4 34.34 -21.11 -0.21
N SER A 5 34.84 -19.88 -0.23
CA SER A 5 34.99 -19.05 0.95
C SER A 5 33.60 -18.83 1.57
N SER A 6 33.26 -19.66 2.54
CA SER A 6 32.11 -19.49 3.42
C SER A 6 32.25 -18.14 4.12
N SER A 7 31.54 -17.12 3.66
CA SER A 7 31.41 -15.87 4.39
C SER A 7 30.93 -16.21 5.81
N PRO A 8 31.70 -15.90 6.87
CA PRO A 8 31.27 -16.18 8.22
C PRO A 8 29.94 -15.45 8.45
N ASP A 9 28.94 -16.18 8.92
CA ASP A 9 27.70 -15.56 9.33
C ASP A 9 28.03 -14.62 10.50
N ILE A 10 27.89 -13.31 10.26
CA ILE A 10 28.16 -12.25 11.23
C ILE A 10 27.34 -12.45 12.51
N PHE A 11 26.27 -13.25 12.47
CA PHE A 11 25.49 -13.59 13.65
C PHE A 11 25.99 -14.82 14.42
N ALA A 12 26.78 -15.70 13.79
CA ALA A 12 27.25 -16.95 14.39
C ALA A 12 28.62 -16.79 15.06
N ASP A 13 29.57 -16.14 14.39
CA ASP A 13 30.94 -16.00 14.87
C ASP A 13 31.39 -14.54 14.82
N ASN A 14 32.15 -14.12 15.84
CA ASN A 14 32.75 -12.79 15.87
C ASN A 14 34.02 -12.76 14.99
N PRO A 15 34.02 -12.08 13.82
CA PRO A 15 35.18 -12.00 12.94
C PRO A 15 36.32 -11.15 13.53
N TYR A 16 36.06 -10.36 14.57
CA TYR A 16 37.03 -9.45 15.19
C TYR A 16 37.74 -10.05 16.41
N ALA A 17 37.32 -11.22 16.90
CA ALA A 17 37.80 -11.81 18.16
C ALA A 17 39.30 -12.18 18.17
N ASN A 18 39.88 -12.49 17.00
CA ASN A 18 41.26 -12.94 16.87
C ASN A 18 42.23 -11.82 16.44
N ASN A 19 41.82 -10.55 16.48
CA ASN A 19 42.65 -9.44 16.04
C ASN A 19 43.64 -9.02 17.14
N PRO A 20 44.97 -9.13 16.91
CA PRO A 20 45.98 -8.81 17.91
C PRO A 20 46.11 -7.29 18.21
N SER A 21 45.49 -6.44 17.39
CA SER A 21 45.48 -4.98 17.54
C SER A 21 44.24 -4.44 18.26
N LEU A 22 43.29 -5.30 18.62
CA LEU A 22 42.04 -4.91 19.28
C LEU A 22 42.02 -5.47 20.70
N THR A 23 41.56 -4.67 21.65
CA THR A 23 41.21 -5.19 22.97
C THR A 23 39.96 -6.08 22.87
N PRO A 24 39.76 -7.03 23.81
CA PRO A 24 38.58 -7.89 23.79
C PRO A 24 37.26 -7.12 23.74
N ALA A 25 37.15 -6.03 24.50
CA ALA A 25 35.97 -5.17 24.53
C ALA A 25 35.72 -4.45 23.19
N GLU A 26 36.76 -3.94 22.53
CA GLU A 26 36.63 -3.28 21.22
C GLU A 26 36.14 -4.27 20.15
N SER A 27 36.64 -5.51 20.19
CA SER A 27 36.24 -6.57 19.25
C SER A 27 34.76 -6.96 19.41
N GLU A 28 34.24 -6.95 20.64
CA GLU A 28 32.84 -7.24 20.94
C GLU A 28 31.94 -6.08 20.49
N VAL A 29 32.32 -4.85 20.79
CA VAL A 29 31.58 -3.65 20.38
C VAL A 29 31.49 -3.53 18.85
N LEU A 30 32.60 -3.75 18.14
CA LEU A 30 32.61 -3.77 16.67
C LEU A 30 31.70 -4.86 16.09
N TRP A 31 31.64 -6.02 16.75
CA TRP A 31 30.76 -7.10 16.35
C TRP A 31 29.28 -6.75 16.55
N GLU A 32 28.93 -6.13 17.67
CA GLU A 32 27.58 -5.62 17.91
C GLU A 32 27.17 -4.55 16.90
N TYR A 33 28.07 -3.63 16.55
CA TYR A 33 27.81 -2.64 15.50
C TYR A 33 27.63 -3.30 14.12
N ALA A 34 28.41 -4.35 13.81
CA ALA A 34 28.24 -5.09 12.56
C ALA A 34 26.88 -5.80 12.50
N LYS A 35 26.45 -6.43 13.60
CA LYS A 35 25.11 -7.03 13.73
C LYS A 35 24.01 -5.97 13.58
N LEU A 36 24.14 -4.82 14.25
CA LEU A 36 23.19 -3.72 14.14
C LEU A 36 23.09 -3.17 12.71
N ALA A 37 24.23 -2.95 12.04
CA ALA A 37 24.25 -2.49 10.65
C ALA A 37 23.55 -3.49 9.72
N GLN A 38 23.73 -4.79 9.97
CA GLN A 38 23.05 -5.83 9.20
C GLN A 38 21.53 -5.85 9.47
N HIS A 39 21.11 -5.73 10.72
CA HIS A 39 19.69 -5.56 11.07
C HIS A 39 19.08 -4.32 10.41
N LEU A 40 19.82 -3.20 10.37
CA LEU A 40 19.36 -1.97 9.73
C LEU A 40 19.20 -2.14 8.21
N ARG A 41 20.11 -2.89 7.55
CA ARG A 41 19.96 -3.24 6.14
C ARG A 41 18.73 -4.11 5.91
N MET A 42 18.49 -5.12 6.75
CA MET A 42 17.29 -5.96 6.68
C MET A 42 16.02 -5.15 6.88
N LEU A 43 16.01 -4.24 7.88
CA LEU A 43 14.91 -3.32 8.12
C LEU A 43 14.65 -2.46 6.88
N LYS A 44 15.68 -1.83 6.32
CA LYS A 44 15.56 -1.00 5.11
C LYS A 44 14.96 -1.77 3.94
N VAL A 45 15.43 -2.99 3.67
CA VAL A 45 14.89 -3.85 2.60
C VAL A 45 13.44 -4.20 2.88
N LYS A 46 13.12 -4.59 4.12
CA LYS A 46 11.77 -4.95 4.52
C LYS A 46 10.81 -3.76 4.44
N THR A 47 11.21 -2.59 4.92
CA THR A 47 10.45 -1.33 4.80
C THR A 47 10.21 -0.97 3.34
N ARG A 48 11.24 -1.08 2.48
CA ARG A 48 11.09 -0.82 1.04
C ARG A 48 10.08 -1.79 0.40
N SER A 49 10.20 -3.09 0.69
CA SER A 49 9.22 -4.09 0.25
C SER A 49 7.81 -3.77 0.74
N LEU A 50 7.69 -3.32 1.99
CA LEU A 50 6.42 -2.95 2.60
C LEU A 50 5.86 -1.64 2.06
N THR A 51 6.66 -0.80 1.42
CA THR A 51 6.18 0.45 0.80
C THR A 51 5.80 0.19 -0.66
N GLU A 52 6.50 -0.71 -1.35
CA GLU A 52 6.24 -1.04 -2.77
C GLU A 52 5.06 -2.03 -2.95
N GLN A 53 4.78 -2.94 -2.00
CA GLN A 53 3.73 -3.97 -2.14
C GLN A 53 2.28 -3.59 -1.76
N PRO A 54 1.98 -2.74 -0.74
CA PRO A 54 0.60 -2.54 -0.29
C PRO A 54 -0.23 -1.70 -1.27
N ASP A 55 0.42 -0.91 -2.14
CA ASP A 55 -0.28 0.01 -3.04
C ASP A 55 -1.11 -0.74 -4.09
N ALA A 56 -0.60 -1.82 -4.67
CA ALA A 56 -1.32 -2.51 -5.76
C ALA A 56 -2.62 -3.16 -5.29
N LEU A 57 -2.61 -3.83 -4.12
CA LEU A 57 -3.79 -4.48 -3.58
C LEU A 57 -4.81 -3.45 -3.08
N LEU A 58 -4.35 -2.40 -2.39
CA LEU A 58 -5.23 -1.35 -1.89
C LEU A 58 -5.89 -0.59 -3.06
N LEU A 59 -5.12 -0.24 -4.10
CA LEU A 59 -5.64 0.43 -5.29
C LEU A 59 -6.68 -0.41 -6.03
N GLU A 60 -6.47 -1.72 -6.18
CA GLU A 60 -7.47 -2.58 -6.83
C GLU A 60 -8.76 -2.68 -6.01
N ARG A 61 -8.66 -2.72 -4.67
CA ARG A 61 -9.85 -2.66 -3.80
C ARG A 61 -10.58 -1.33 -3.91
N LEU A 62 -9.86 -0.21 -3.91
CA LEU A 62 -10.44 1.11 -4.11
C LEU A 62 -11.12 1.22 -5.48
N ARG A 63 -10.49 0.72 -6.54
CA ARG A 63 -11.05 0.71 -7.90
C ARG A 63 -12.33 -0.11 -7.99
N GLN A 64 -12.41 -1.24 -7.29
CA GLN A 64 -13.64 -2.03 -7.20
C GLN A 64 -14.77 -1.27 -6.51
N VAL A 65 -14.46 -0.53 -5.44
CA VAL A 65 -15.43 0.31 -4.73
C VAL A 65 -15.88 1.47 -5.61
N GLU A 66 -14.95 2.17 -6.27
CA GLU A 66 -15.25 3.26 -7.19
C GLU A 66 -16.22 2.83 -8.30
N LYS A 67 -15.97 1.68 -8.95
CA LYS A 67 -16.86 1.16 -9.99
C LYS A 67 -18.27 0.88 -9.48
N LYS A 68 -18.38 0.26 -8.29
CA LYS A 68 -19.67 -0.06 -7.69
C LYS A 68 -20.44 1.21 -7.31
N MET A 69 -19.77 2.16 -6.65
CA MET A 69 -20.39 3.43 -6.25
C MET A 69 -20.72 4.32 -7.43
N GLY A 70 -19.87 4.36 -8.46
CA GLY A 70 -20.14 5.08 -9.71
C GLY A 70 -21.38 4.54 -10.44
N LEU A 71 -21.55 3.22 -10.47
CA LEU A 71 -22.76 2.60 -11.03
C LEU A 71 -24.00 2.96 -10.20
N ILE A 72 -23.93 2.83 -8.88
CA ILE A 72 -25.03 3.20 -7.97
C ILE A 72 -25.41 4.66 -8.15
N LEU A 73 -24.43 5.58 -8.20
CA LEU A 73 -24.67 7.01 -8.42
C LEU A 73 -25.33 7.26 -9.76
N THR A 74 -24.90 6.58 -10.83
CA THR A 74 -25.49 6.73 -12.17
C THR A 74 -26.94 6.27 -12.18
N LEU A 75 -27.22 5.09 -11.62
CA LEU A 75 -28.59 4.56 -11.53
C LEU A 75 -29.48 5.45 -10.66
N PHE A 76 -28.95 5.96 -9.54
CA PHE A 76 -29.67 6.87 -8.67
C PHE A 76 -30.01 8.18 -9.37
N LYS A 77 -29.03 8.80 -10.06
CA LYS A 77 -29.26 10.02 -10.84
C LYS A 77 -30.29 9.81 -11.94
N ALA A 78 -30.21 8.70 -12.68
CA ALA A 78 -31.18 8.36 -13.71
C ALA A 78 -32.59 8.17 -13.12
N SER A 79 -32.70 7.49 -11.97
CA SER A 79 -33.97 7.29 -11.26
C SER A 79 -34.60 8.62 -10.85
N VAL A 80 -33.83 9.49 -10.19
CA VAL A 80 -34.30 10.82 -9.78
C VAL A 80 -34.71 11.67 -10.99
N TRP A 81 -33.91 11.65 -12.06
CA TRP A 81 -34.22 12.40 -13.27
C TRP A 81 -35.48 11.88 -13.96
N GLY A 82 -35.69 10.57 -13.99
CA GLY A 82 -36.93 9.96 -14.47
C GLY A 82 -38.16 10.47 -13.74
N VAL A 83 -38.15 10.44 -12.40
CA VAL A 83 -39.27 10.91 -11.57
C VAL A 83 -39.54 12.41 -11.75
N ILE A 84 -38.50 13.24 -11.78
CA ILE A 84 -38.65 14.69 -12.00
C ILE A 84 -39.21 14.96 -13.41
N ASN A 85 -38.75 14.22 -14.41
CA ASN A 85 -39.25 14.36 -15.77
C ASN A 85 -40.73 13.97 -15.88
N GLU A 86 -41.15 12.86 -15.27
CA GLU A 86 -42.55 12.45 -15.20
C GLU A 86 -43.43 13.51 -14.52
N GLN A 87 -42.97 14.09 -13.41
CA GLN A 87 -43.68 15.18 -12.72
C GLN A 87 -43.77 16.45 -13.56
N ASN A 88 -42.70 16.84 -14.26
CA ASN A 88 -42.73 18.00 -15.16
C ASN A 88 -43.71 17.79 -16.33
N VAL A 89 -43.76 16.58 -16.90
CA VAL A 89 -44.72 16.23 -17.96
C VAL A 89 -46.16 16.26 -17.44
N ALA A 90 -46.42 15.69 -16.25
CA ALA A 90 -47.74 15.73 -15.64
C ALA A 90 -48.20 17.17 -15.34
N ASN A 91 -47.34 17.98 -14.72
CA ASN A 91 -47.66 19.37 -14.37
C ASN A 91 -47.85 20.25 -15.61
N SER A 92 -47.08 20.04 -16.68
CA SER A 92 -47.26 20.78 -17.94
C SER A 92 -48.54 20.38 -18.68
N ALA A 93 -48.93 19.10 -18.65
CA ALA A 93 -50.20 18.64 -19.20
C ALA A 93 -51.40 19.29 -18.47
N ASP A 94 -51.35 19.37 -17.14
CA ASP A 94 -52.41 20.01 -16.33
C ASP A 94 -52.58 21.50 -16.70
N LEU A 95 -51.47 22.25 -16.83
CA LEU A 95 -51.48 23.67 -17.22
C LEU A 95 -52.06 23.90 -18.62
N THR A 96 -51.83 22.99 -19.57
CA THR A 96 -52.42 23.11 -20.91
C THR A 96 -53.92 22.78 -20.94
N SER A 97 -54.39 21.93 -20.03
CA SER A 97 -55.80 21.57 -19.93
C SER A 97 -56.64 22.69 -19.32
N ASP A 98 -56.07 23.48 -18.39
CA ASP A 98 -56.73 24.61 -17.74
C ASP A 98 -56.77 25.86 -18.63
N SER A 99 -55.84 25.99 -19.58
CA SER A 99 -55.84 27.08 -20.58
C SER A 99 -56.82 26.85 -21.75
N LEU A 100 -57.38 25.64 -21.89
CA LEU A 100 -58.34 25.27 -22.94
C LEU A 100 -59.80 25.19 -22.44
N ARG A 101 -60.04 25.60 -21.19
CA ARG A 101 -61.37 25.80 -20.58
C ARG A 101 -61.71 27.27 -20.48
#